data_AF-A0A958GIX8-F1
#
_entry.id   AF-A0A958GIX8-F1
#
_cell.length_a   1.000
_cell.length_b   1.000
_cell.length_c   1.000
_cell.angle_alpha   90.00
_cell.angle_beta   90.00
_cell.angle_gamma   90.00
#
_symmetry.space_group_name_H-M   'P 1'
#
loop_
_entity.id
_entity.type
_entity.pdbx_description
1 polymer ?
#
loop_
_entity_poly.entity_id
_entity_poly.type
_entity_poly.pdbx_seq_one_letter_code
_entity_poly.pdbx_strand_id
1 'polypeptide(L)'
;MMVSSYLTQSIILVTLISGIPLILCTCMSLVVALVQATTQVQEQSIGFLVKVITVSATLFVCGNFFWDSLIEFLQTSLRGIQYIG
;
A
#
# COMPACT_ATOMS: atom_id res chain seq x y z
N MET A 1 26.51 -18.00 -0.67
CA MET A 1 26.69 -16.52 -0.73
C MET A 1 25.90 -15.87 -1.85
N MET A 2 25.92 -16.40 -3.08
CA MET A 2 25.28 -15.81 -4.27
C MET A 2 23.74 -15.65 -4.16
N VAL A 3 23.02 -16.62 -3.59
CA VAL A 3 21.55 -16.52 -3.38
C VAL A 3 21.17 -15.41 -2.39
N SER A 4 21.99 -15.21 -1.34
CA SER A 4 21.72 -14.19 -0.31
C SER A 4 21.81 -12.77 -0.89
N SER A 5 22.76 -12.50 -1.77
CA SER A 5 22.90 -11.18 -2.40
C SER A 5 21.72 -10.85 -3.33
N TYR A 6 21.20 -11.83 -4.06
CA TYR A 6 20.04 -11.63 -4.94
C TYR A 6 18.74 -11.41 -4.15
N LEU A 7 18.55 -12.14 -3.06
CA LEU A 7 17.44 -11.92 -2.14
C LEU A 7 17.47 -10.52 -1.54
N THR A 8 18.63 -10.09 -1.03
CA THR A 8 18.78 -8.74 -0.47
C THR A 8 18.51 -7.66 -1.50
N GLN A 9 19.05 -7.79 -2.72
CA GLN A 9 18.83 -6.81 -3.78
C GLN A 9 17.37 -6.76 -4.25
N SER A 10 16.71 -7.92 -4.33
CA SER A 10 15.28 -8.04 -4.66
C SER A 10 14.40 -7.37 -3.59
N ILE A 11 14.70 -7.62 -2.32
CA ILE A 11 13.98 -7.02 -1.19
C ILE A 11 14.17 -5.50 -1.18
N ILE A 12 15.39 -5.00 -1.44
CA ILE A 12 15.65 -3.56 -1.51
C ILE A 12 14.89 -2.92 -2.66
N LEU A 13 14.86 -3.52 -3.85
CA LEU A 13 14.10 -3.03 -5.00
C LEU A 13 12.59 -2.95 -4.70
N VAL A 14 12.02 -4.03 -4.16
CA VAL A 14 10.61 -4.08 -3.75
C VAL A 14 10.31 -3.06 -2.65
N THR A 15 11.21 -2.89 -1.68
CA THR A 15 11.03 -1.92 -0.58
C THR A 15 11.06 -0.48 -1.11
N LEU A 16 11.94 -0.18 -2.06
CA LEU A 16 12.07 1.16 -2.62
C LEU A 16 10.88 1.51 -3.54
N ILE A 17 10.39 0.54 -4.31
CA ILE A 17 9.22 0.71 -5.18
C ILE A 17 7.92 0.77 -4.37
N SER A 18 7.78 -0.02 -3.31
CA SER A 18 6.64 0.04 -2.38
C SER A 18 6.66 1.25 -1.44
N GLY A 19 7.79 1.96 -1.32
CA GLY A 19 7.92 3.18 -0.50
C GLY A 19 7.08 4.36 -1.01
N ILE A 20 7.11 4.65 -2.31
CA ILE A 20 6.30 5.73 -2.94
C ILE A 20 4.78 5.56 -2.66
N PRO A 21 4.16 4.39 -2.90
CA PRO A 21 2.72 4.24 -2.69
C PRO A 21 2.35 4.25 -1.21
N LEU A 22 3.22 3.79 -0.30
CA LEU A 22 2.98 3.85 1.13
C LEU A 22 2.84 5.28 1.64
N ILE A 23 3.69 6.19 1.14
CA ILE A 23 3.62 7.62 1.44
C ILE A 23 2.33 8.21 0.88
N LEU A 24 1.97 7.92 -0.37
CA LEU A 24 0.73 8.40 -1.00
C LEU A 24 -0.52 7.93 -0.22
N CYS A 25 -0.54 6.67 0.20
CA CYS A 25 -1.63 6.09 0.98
C CYS A 25 -1.76 6.76 2.36
N THR A 26 -0.63 7.00 3.02
CA THR A 26 -0.57 7.70 4.32
C THR A 26 -1.05 9.14 4.19
N CYS A 27 -0.58 9.87 3.15
CA CYS A 27 -1.03 11.23 2.87
C CYS A 27 -2.53 11.30 2.59
N MET A 28 -3.06 10.40 1.76
CA MET A 28 -4.50 10.35 1.48
C MET A 28 -5.31 10.05 2.74
N SER A 29 -4.90 9.06 3.54
CA SER A 29 -5.59 8.74 4.79
C SER A 29 -5.55 9.90 5.80
N LEU A 30 -4.45 10.66 5.85
CA LEU A 30 -4.33 11.87 6.68
C LEU A 30 -5.27 12.99 6.23
N VAL A 31 -5.36 13.25 4.92
CA VAL A 31 -6.26 14.27 4.37
C VAL A 31 -7.70 13.95 4.77
N VAL A 32 -8.14 12.70 4.63
CA VAL A 32 -9.52 12.37 4.97
C VAL A 32 -9.77 12.40 6.48
N ALA A 33 -8.79 12.01 7.31
CA ALA A 33 -8.89 12.17 8.77
C ALA A 33 -9.03 13.66 9.16
N LEU A 34 -8.35 14.56 8.44
CA LEU A 34 -8.45 16.00 8.65
C LEU A 34 -9.83 16.53 8.26
N VAL A 35 -10.38 16.08 7.12
CA VAL A 35 -11.75 16.42 6.70
C VAL A 35 -12.79 15.94 7.72
N GLN A 36 -12.62 14.74 8.26
CA GLN A 36 -13.47 14.21 9.33
C GLN A 36 -13.38 15.03 10.62
N ALA A 37 -12.18 15.46 11.02
CA ALA A 37 -11.96 16.26 12.22
C ALA A 37 -12.48 17.71 12.11
N THR A 38 -12.37 18.32 10.93
CA THR A 38 -12.74 19.73 10.71
C THR A 38 -14.25 19.92 10.56
N THR A 39 -14.97 18.91 10.06
CA THR A 39 -16.41 19.01 9.78
C THR A 39 -17.29 18.81 11.04
N GLN A 40 -16.73 18.36 12.17
CA GLN A 40 -17.41 18.27 13.49
C GLN A 40 -18.82 17.62 13.43
N VAL A 41 -19.04 16.63 12.56
CA VAL A 41 -20.29 15.84 12.54
C VAL A 41 -20.13 14.65 13.48
N GLN A 42 -20.42 14.89 14.76
CA GLN A 42 -20.41 13.87 15.83
C GLN A 42 -21.77 13.14 15.97
N GLU A 43 -22.62 13.15 14.93
CA GLU A 43 -23.82 12.30 14.84
C GLU A 43 -23.37 10.88 14.46
N GLN A 44 -23.46 9.93 15.40
CA GLN A 44 -22.93 8.56 15.24
C GLN A 44 -23.36 7.87 13.92
N SER A 45 -24.56 8.17 13.41
CA SER A 45 -25.08 7.57 12.18
C SER A 45 -24.37 8.09 10.92
N ILE A 46 -24.20 9.41 10.79
CA ILE A 46 -23.53 10.02 9.64
C ILE A 46 -22.01 9.81 9.71
N GLY A 47 -21.43 9.86 10.91
CA GLY A 47 -20.01 9.56 11.14
C GLY A 47 -19.63 8.14 10.70
N PHE A 48 -20.51 7.15 10.89
CA PHE A 48 -20.29 5.79 10.39
C PHE A 48 -20.26 5.72 8.86
N LEU A 49 -21.24 6.36 8.19
CA LEU A 49 -21.33 6.39 6.73
C LEU A 49 -20.13 7.08 6.07
N VAL A 50 -19.75 8.26 6.57
CA VAL A 50 -18.59 9.01 6.05
C VAL A 50 -17.30 8.20 6.22
N LYS A 51 -17.15 7.49 7.34
CA LYS A 51 -15.98 6.63 7.59
C LYS A 51 -15.89 5.46 6.61
N VAL A 52 -17.00 4.80 6.29
CA VAL A 52 -17.03 3.70 5.31
C VAL A 52 -16.68 4.18 3.91
N ILE A 53 -17.21 5.33 3.49
CA ILE A 53 -16.91 5.93 2.18
C ILE A 53 -15.44 6.34 2.09
N THR A 54 -14.93 6.94 3.17
CA THR A 54 -13.51 7.32 3.30
C THR A 54 -12.60 6.11 3.16
N VAL A 55 -12.85 5.05 3.94
CA VAL A 55 -12.01 3.84 3.92
C VAL A 55 -12.10 3.15 2.55
N SER A 56 -13.28 3.09 1.94
CA SER A 56 -13.44 2.54 0.60
C SER A 56 -12.70 3.35 -0.45
N ALA A 57 -12.75 4.68 -0.40
CA ALA A 57 -12.02 5.55 -1.33
C ALA A 57 -10.50 5.40 -1.15
N THR A 58 -10.01 5.39 0.09
CA THR A 58 -8.59 5.15 0.39
C THR A 58 -8.15 3.78 -0.12
N LEU A 59 -8.94 2.72 0.09
CA LEU A 59 -8.66 1.39 -0.44
C LEU A 59 -8.71 1.33 -1.96
N PHE A 60 -9.59 2.09 -2.61
CA PHE A 60 -9.67 2.12 -4.07
C PHE A 60 -8.42 2.74 -4.68
N VAL A 61 -7.94 3.84 -4.10
CA VAL A 61 -6.71 4.51 -4.52
C VAL A 61 -5.50 3.64 -4.19
N CYS A 62 -5.42 3.12 -2.97
CA CYS A 62 -4.27 2.36 -2.49
C CYS A 62 -4.22 0.93 -3.08
N GLY A 63 -5.36 0.37 -3.46
CA GLY A 63 -5.52 -1.00 -3.95
C GLY A 63 -4.83 -1.26 -5.28
N ASN A 64 -4.84 -0.30 -6.22
CA ASN A 64 -4.08 -0.45 -7.48
C ASN A 64 -2.59 -0.64 -7.21
N PHE A 65 -2.03 0.16 -6.30
CA PHE A 65 -0.61 0.11 -5.95
C PHE A 65 -0.22 -1.17 -5.19
N PHE A 66 -1.07 -1.61 -4.26
CA PHE A 66 -0.83 -2.89 -3.57
C PHE A 66 -0.80 -4.06 -4.55
N TRP A 67 -1.66 -4.03 -5.56
CA TRP A 67 -1.66 -5.07 -6.60
C TRP A 67 -0.37 -5.09 -7.40
N ASP A 68 0.11 -3.93 -7.87
CA ASP A 68 1.36 -3.83 -8.62
C ASP A 68 2.55 -4.35 -7.80
N SER A 69 2.63 -3.95 -6.53
CA SER A 69 3.72 -4.36 -5.64
C SER A 69 3.70 -5.87 -5.33
N LEU A 70 2.52 -6.47 -5.22
CA LEU A 70 2.38 -7.91 -5.02
C LEU A 70 2.83 -8.70 -6.25
N ILE A 71 2.46 -8.24 -7.46
CA ILE A 71 2.86 -8.88 -8.73
C ILE A 71 4.38 -8.80 -8.90
N GLU A 72 4.98 -7.65 -8.61
CA GLU A 72 6.43 -7.47 -8.71
C GLU A 72 7.20 -8.36 -7.73
N PHE A 73 6.71 -8.49 -6.50
CA PHE A 73 7.25 -9.45 -5.53
C PHE A 73 7.16 -10.89 -6.03
N LEU A 74 6.02 -11.28 -6.60
CA LEU A 74 5.79 -12.61 -7.16
C LEU A 74 6.73 -12.92 -8.32
N GLN A 75 6.87 -11.98 -9.27
CA GLN A 75 7.78 -12.11 -10.41
C GLN A 75 9.24 -12.24 -9.95
N THR A 76 9.64 -11.44 -8.96
CA THR A 76 11.01 -11.46 -8.44
C THR A 76 11.31 -12.78 -7.70
N SER A 77 10.35 -13.27 -6.92
CA SER A 77 10.46 -14.55 -6.22
C SER A 77 10.54 -15.74 -7.19
N LEU A 78 9.69 -15.74 -8.23
CA LEU A 78 9.69 -16.79 -9.26
C LEU A 78 10.98 -16.81 -10.07
N ARG A 79 11.54 -15.64 -10.43
CA ARG A 79 12.85 -15.57 -11.10
C ARG A 79 13.97 -16.13 -10.23
N GLY A 80 13.93 -15.89 -8.91
CA GLY A 80 14.89 -16.47 -7.97
C GLY A 80 14.82 -18.00 -7.92
N ILE A 81 13.62 -18.58 -7.99
CA ILE A 81 13.41 -20.03 -8.03
C ILE A 81 13.87 -20.62 -9.37
N GLN A 82 13.56 -19.98 -10.50
CA GLN A 82 14.01 -20.42 -11.84
C GLN A 82 15.54 -20.40 -12.01
N TYR A 83 16.27 -19.66 -11.19
CA TYR A 83 17.74 -19.63 -11.25
C TYR A 83 18.40 -20.78 -10.47
N ILE A 84 17.64 -21.44 -9.58
CA ILE A 84 18.12 -22.54 -8.73
C ILE A 84 17.83 -23.91 -9.35
N GLY A 85 16.84 -24.01 -10.26
CA GLY A 85 16.55 -25.21 -11.06
C GLY A 85 17.27 -25.18 -12.39
#